data_AF-A0A936XV55-F1
#
_entry.id   AF-A0A936XV55-F1
#
_cell.length_a   1.000
_cell.length_b   1.000
_cell.length_c   1.000
_cell.angle_alpha   90.00
_cell.angle_beta   90.00
_cell.angle_gamma   90.00
#
_symmetry.space_group_name_H-M   'P 1'
#
loop_
_entity.id
_entity.type
_entity.pdbx_description
1 polymer ?
#
loop_
_entity_poly.entity_id
_entity_poly.type
_entity_poly.pdbx_seq_one_letter_code
_entity_poly.pdbx_strand_id
1 'polypeptide(L)'
;MKNILISLFLLAAAFTGNAQNTLVVDPNASVRTVSGDFKAIKVSGGIDLYLSQAAEVAVAVSASEEKFKEYIKTEIDNGTLRI
;
A
#
# COMPACT_ATOMS: atom_id res chain seq x y z
N MET A 1 -4.90 27.01 37.52
CA MET A 1 -4.12 25.79 37.21
C MET A 1 -4.92 24.71 36.48
N LYS A 2 -6.20 24.48 36.82
CA LYS A 2 -7.06 23.48 36.14
C LYS A 2 -7.12 23.64 34.61
N ASN A 3 -7.23 24.88 34.13
CA ASN A 3 -7.40 25.15 32.69
C ASN A 3 -6.10 24.90 31.90
N ILE A 4 -4.93 25.15 32.52
CA ILE A 4 -3.61 24.85 31.93
C ILE A 4 -3.41 23.35 31.77
N LEU A 5 -3.80 22.56 32.78
CA LEU A 5 -3.74 21.10 32.72
C LEU A 5 -4.63 20.53 31.60
N ILE A 6 -5.81 21.10 31.39
CA ILE A 6 -6.72 20.71 30.32
C ILE A 6 -6.14 21.06 28.94
N SER A 7 -5.58 22.26 28.79
CA SER A 7 -4.93 22.67 27.53
C SER A 7 -3.74 21.80 27.18
N LEU A 8 -2.94 21.39 28.17
CA LEU A 8 -1.80 20.51 27.98
C LEU A 8 -2.23 19.08 27.59
N PHE A 9 -3.32 18.59 28.19
CA PHE A 9 -3.91 17.30 27.85
C PHE A 9 -4.47 17.27 26.42
N LEU A 10 -5.15 18.34 25.99
CA LEU A 10 -5.67 18.47 24.63
C LEU A 10 -4.55 18.55 23.58
N LEU A 11 -3.45 19.24 23.90
CA LEU A 11 -2.29 19.30 23.01
C LEU A 11 -1.61 17.93 22.86
N ALA A 12 -1.49 17.15 23.94
CA ALA A 12 -0.97 15.79 23.88
C ALA A 12 -1.86 14.83 23.06
N ALA A 13 -3.19 14.97 23.17
CA ALA A 13 -4.14 14.19 22.38
C ALA A 13 -4.06 14.48 20.87
N ALA A 14 -3.71 15.71 20.48
CA ALA A 14 -3.57 16.11 19.08
C ALA A 14 -2.42 15.39 18.34
N PHE A 15 -1.47 14.76 19.05
CA PHE A 15 -0.37 14.00 18.44
C PHE A 15 -0.67 12.50 18.23
N THR A 16 -1.86 12.02 18.59
CA THR A 16 -2.17 10.56 18.60
C THR A 16 -2.66 9.97 17.27
N GLY A 17 -2.66 10.73 16.17
CA GLY A 17 -3.38 10.33 14.95
C GLY A 17 -2.55 10.32 13.67
N ASN A 18 -1.51 9.47 13.57
CA ASN A 18 -0.98 9.05 12.26
C ASN A 18 -0.67 7.56 12.30
N ALA A 19 -1.71 6.74 12.13
CA ALA A 19 -1.50 5.33 11.80
C ALA A 19 -0.98 5.26 10.35
N GLN A 20 0.34 5.17 10.18
CA GLN A 20 0.92 4.88 8.88
C GLN A 20 0.58 3.42 8.53
N ASN A 21 -0.35 3.23 7.60
CA ASN A 21 -0.66 1.91 7.02
C ASN A 21 0.45 1.48 6.06
N THR A 22 1.67 1.31 6.59
CA THR A 22 2.78 0.78 5.82
C THR A 22 2.72 -0.74 5.92
N LEU A 23 2.14 -1.39 4.91
CA LEU A 23 1.99 -2.85 4.89
C LEU A 23 3.31 -3.57 4.64
N VAL A 24 4.11 -3.07 3.69
CA VAL A 24 5.42 -3.63 3.31
C VAL A 24 6.37 -2.48 2.99
N VAL A 25 7.61 -2.56 3.50
CA VAL A 25 8.72 -1.69 3.10
C VAL A 25 9.78 -2.56 2.44
N ASP A 26 9.94 -2.40 1.13
CA ASP A 26 10.95 -3.12 0.37
C ASP A 26 11.71 -2.12 -0.54
N PRO A 27 13.04 -1.99 -0.39
CA PRO A 27 13.84 -1.08 -1.21
C PRO A 27 13.84 -1.44 -2.71
N ASN A 28 13.53 -2.69 -3.07
CA ASN A 28 13.46 -3.14 -4.45
C ASN A 28 12.07 -2.95 -5.07
N ALA A 29 11.08 -2.45 -4.31
CA ALA A 29 9.74 -2.24 -4.81
C ALA A 29 9.69 -1.22 -5.96
N SER A 30 8.89 -1.52 -6.97
CA SER A 30 8.63 -0.62 -8.09
C SER A 30 7.13 -0.48 -8.30
N VAL A 31 6.67 0.78 -8.26
CA VAL A 31 5.27 1.13 -8.48
C VAL A 31 4.86 0.78 -9.90
N ARG A 32 3.64 0.26 -10.07
CA ARG A 32 3.04 -0.08 -11.34
C ARG A 32 1.84 0.82 -11.62
N THR A 33 1.85 1.45 -12.79
CA THR A 33 0.66 2.13 -13.31
C THR A 33 -0.31 1.08 -13.84
N VAL A 34 -1.51 1.06 -13.29
CA VAL A 34 -2.62 0.23 -13.77
C VAL A 34 -3.72 1.11 -14.35
N SER A 35 -4.53 0.56 -15.25
CA SER A 35 -5.49 1.34 -16.06
C SER A 35 -6.72 1.84 -15.29
N GLY A 36 -6.92 1.44 -14.03
CA GLY A 36 -8.04 1.88 -13.21
C GLY A 36 -8.24 1.05 -11.95
N ASP A 37 -9.49 0.97 -11.49
CA ASP A 37 -9.89 0.21 -10.32
C ASP A 37 -10.11 -1.29 -10.63
N PHE A 38 -10.00 -2.14 -9.62
CA PHE A 38 -10.29 -3.56 -9.70
C PHE A 38 -11.04 -4.06 -8.45
N LYS A 39 -11.77 -5.17 -8.60
CA LYS A 39 -12.54 -5.81 -7.52
C LYS A 39 -12.11 -7.26 -7.27
N ALA A 40 -11.23 -7.79 -8.11
CA ALA A 40 -10.65 -9.11 -7.97
C ALA A 40 -9.15 -9.05 -8.26
N ILE A 41 -8.40 -9.98 -7.67
CA ILE A 41 -6.97 -10.15 -7.94
C ILE A 41 -6.77 -11.60 -8.35
N LYS A 42 -6.06 -11.82 -9.45
CA LYS A 42 -5.62 -13.14 -9.90
C LYS A 42 -4.11 -13.14 -10.00
N VAL A 43 -3.48 -13.96 -9.17
CA VAL A 43 -2.03 -14.10 -9.09
C VAL A 43 -1.60 -15.39 -9.76
N SER A 44 -0.52 -15.34 -10.53
CA SER A 44 0.14 -16.49 -11.14
C SER A 44 1.58 -16.65 -10.66
N GLY A 45 2.12 -17.88 -10.70
CA GLY A 45 3.50 -18.17 -10.32
C GLY A 45 3.76 -18.16 -8.81
N GLY A 46 4.98 -17.79 -8.41
CA GLY A 46 5.45 -17.73 -7.02
C GLY A 46 5.50 -16.30 -6.49
N ILE A 47 4.34 -15.66 -6.40
CA ILE A 47 4.19 -14.27 -5.92
C ILE A 47 3.52 -14.30 -4.54
N ASP A 48 4.14 -13.65 -3.57
CA ASP A 48 3.52 -13.36 -2.29
C ASP A 48 2.72 -12.04 -2.40
N LEU A 49 1.41 -12.13 -2.20
CA LEU A 49 0.51 -10.98 -2.28
C LEU A 49 0.26 -10.37 -0.91
N TYR A 50 0.60 -9.09 -0.78
CA TYR A 50 0.27 -8.25 0.37
C TYR A 50 -0.82 -7.27 -0.05
N LEU A 51 -1.97 -7.31 0.64
CA LEU A 51 -3.13 -6.48 0.33
C LEU A 51 -3.57 -5.67 1.56
N SER A 52 -3.80 -4.37 1.37
CA SER A 52 -4.48 -3.51 2.33
C SER A 52 -5.50 -2.64 1.60
N GLN A 53 -6.61 -2.34 2.26
CA GLN A 53 -7.63 -1.44 1.73
C GLN A 53 -7.23 0.02 1.96
N ALA A 54 -7.33 0.84 0.91
CA ALA A 54 -7.05 2.27 0.95
C ALA A 54 -8.06 3.05 0.09
N ALA A 55 -8.05 4.38 0.20
CA ALA A 55 -8.90 5.25 -0.61
C ALA A 55 -8.46 5.31 -2.08
N GLU A 56 -7.19 5.03 -2.36
CA GLU A 56 -6.58 5.09 -3.69
C GLU A 56 -6.00 3.74 -4.06
N VAL A 57 -6.05 3.41 -5.35
CA VAL A 57 -5.44 2.20 -5.90
C VAL A 57 -3.94 2.43 -6.08
N ALA A 58 -3.14 1.61 -5.41
CA ALA A 58 -1.70 1.57 -5.59
C ALA A 58 -1.23 0.11 -5.74
N VAL A 59 -0.37 -0.13 -6.74
CA VAL A 59 0.25 -1.43 -6.99
C VAL A 59 1.75 -1.24 -7.06
N ALA A 60 2.50 -2.12 -6.40
CA ALA A 60 3.94 -2.22 -6.54
C ALA A 60 4.35 -3.68 -6.62
N VAL A 61 5.46 -3.95 -7.30
CA VAL A 61 6.06 -5.28 -7.38
C VAL A 61 7.49 -5.22 -6.85
N SER A 62 7.92 -6.28 -6.18
CA SER A 62 9.30 -6.44 -5.73
C SER A 62 9.87 -7.77 -6.20
N ALA A 63 11.19 -7.81 -6.40
CA ALA A 63 11.94 -9.02 -6.64
C ALA A 63 13.38 -8.83 -6.15
N SER A 64 14.14 -9.92 -6.07
CA SER A 64 15.55 -9.90 -5.66
C SER A 64 16.45 -9.06 -6.57
N GLU A 65 16.13 -8.99 -7.87
CA GLU A 65 16.89 -8.24 -8.88
C GLU A 65 15.96 -7.53 -9.86
N GLU A 66 16.40 -6.39 -10.39
CA GLU A 66 15.63 -5.54 -11.34
C GLU A 66 15.13 -6.33 -12.55
N LYS A 67 16.01 -7.16 -13.14
CA LYS A 67 15.69 -7.98 -14.33
C LYS A 67 14.49 -8.90 -14.13
N PHE A 68 14.20 -9.31 -12.89
CA PHE A 68 13.06 -10.18 -12.60
C PHE A 68 11.75 -9.41 -12.56
N LYS A 69 11.77 -8.13 -12.16
CA LYS A 69 10.56 -7.30 -12.12
C LYS A 69 9.96 -7.08 -13.50
N GLU A 70 10.77 -7.05 -14.56
CA GLU A 70 10.29 -6.92 -15.95
C GLU A 70 9.38 -8.09 -16.38
N TYR A 71 9.53 -9.26 -15.77
CA TYR A 71 8.69 -10.42 -16.03
C TYR A 71 7.40 -10.43 -15.20
N ILE A 72 7.28 -9.58 -14.17
CA ILE A 72 6.07 -9.43 -13.37
C ILE A 72 5.16 -8.40 -14.06
N LYS A 73 4.16 -8.89 -14.79
CA LYS A 73 3.21 -8.07 -15.53
C LYS A 73 2.00 -7.77 -14.65
N THR A 74 1.52 -6.54 -14.72
CA THR A 74 0.31 -6.12 -14.00
C THR A 74 -0.65 -5.49 -14.99
N GLU A 75 -1.81 -6.10 -15.16
CA GLU A 75 -2.86 -5.59 -16.05
C GLU A 75 -4.22 -5.73 -15.40
N ILE A 76 -5.12 -4.79 -15.70
CA ILE A 76 -6.52 -4.92 -15.31
C ILE A 76 -7.31 -5.38 -16.53
N ASP A 77 -7.89 -6.55 -16.41
CA ASP A 77 -8.77 -7.15 -17.40
C ASP A 77 -10.12 -7.47 -16.75
N ASN A 78 -11.19 -6.88 -17.28
CA ASN A 78 -12.55 -7.04 -16.81
C ASN A 78 -12.72 -6.87 -15.28
N GLY A 79 -12.09 -5.82 -14.72
CA GLY A 79 -12.13 -5.51 -13.27
C GLY A 79 -11.32 -6.45 -12.38
N THR A 80 -10.47 -7.30 -12.96
CA THR A 80 -9.53 -8.17 -12.24
C THR A 80 -8.10 -7.69 -12.47
N LEU A 81 -7.37 -7.39 -11.40
CA LEU A 81 -5.92 -7.19 -11.46
C LEU A 81 -5.25 -8.55 -11.65
N ARG A 82 -4.60 -8.75 -12.80
CA ARG A 82 -3.82 -9.95 -13.12
C ARG A 82 -2.36 -9.67 -12.89
N ILE A 83 -1.72 -10.57 -12.15
CA ILE A 83 -0.29 -10.53 -11.77
C ILE A 83 0.39 -11.82 -12.21
#